data_AF-A0A1T5CFU3-F1
#
_entry.id   AF-A0A1T5CFU3-F1
#
_cell.length_a   1.000
_cell.length_b   1.000
_cell.length_c   1.000
_cell.angle_alpha   90.00
_cell.angle_beta   90.00
_cell.angle_gamma   90.00
#
_symmetry.space_group_name_H-M   'P 1'
#
loop_
_entity.id
_entity.type
_entity.pdbx_description
1 polymer ?
#
loop_
_entity_poly.entity_id
_entity_poly.type
_entity_poly.pdbx_seq_one_letter_code
_entity_poly.pdbx_strand_id
1 'polypeptide(L)'
;MNMFSKKKQEIDEEYLKKGVAKVKDGDVEIAAKNQEKIEDKIVNASTLRKYTELGKLMFGMLQDYRKGVYHSVPWFTIASIVFALLYVLNPLDLMPDFIPGLGYVDDFAILTVTLRFIETDLHKYLDWKLEEN
;
A
#
# COMPACT_ATOMS: atom_id res chain seq x y z
N MET A 1 -29.10 -0.22 -19.15
CA MET A 1 -29.00 1.16 -18.64
C MET A 1 -27.72 1.25 -17.81
N ASN A 2 -26.58 1.54 -18.45
CA ASN A 2 -25.29 1.70 -17.77
C ASN A 2 -24.99 3.20 -17.64
N MET A 3 -25.40 3.77 -16.52
CA MET A 3 -24.98 5.10 -16.09
C MET A 3 -23.80 4.90 -15.14
N PHE A 4 -22.77 5.74 -15.27
CA PHE A 4 -21.52 5.79 -14.48
C PHE A 4 -20.35 4.88 -14.93
N SER A 5 -19.83 5.14 -16.13
CA SER A 5 -18.38 5.07 -16.36
C SER A 5 -17.85 6.50 -16.42
N LYS A 6 -17.40 7.05 -15.27
CA LYS A 6 -16.59 8.27 -15.29
C LYS A 6 -15.28 7.88 -15.99
N LYS A 7 -15.18 8.23 -17.27
CA LYS A 7 -13.98 8.09 -18.10
C LYS A 7 -12.83 8.75 -17.34
N LYS A 8 -11.89 7.94 -16.83
CA LYS A 8 -10.63 8.42 -16.26
C LYS A 8 -9.97 9.24 -17.36
N GLN A 9 -9.76 10.55 -17.15
CA GLN A 9 -9.02 11.36 -18.10
C GLN A 9 -7.61 10.74 -18.20
N GLU A 10 -7.30 10.16 -19.35
CA GLU A 10 -5.93 9.74 -19.64
C GLU A 10 -5.06 11.00 -19.69
N ILE A 11 -3.96 10.97 -18.96
CA ILE A 11 -2.96 12.03 -19.01
C ILE A 11 -2.19 11.79 -20.30
N ASP A 12 -2.52 12.57 -21.33
CA ASP A 12 -1.87 12.54 -22.64
C ASP A 12 -1.05 13.81 -22.90
N GLU A 13 -0.35 13.83 -24.04
CA GLU A 13 0.51 14.95 -24.43
C GLU A 13 -0.29 16.26 -24.62
N GLU A 14 -1.55 16.16 -25.05
CA GLU A 14 -2.42 17.32 -25.26
C GLU A 14 -2.87 17.93 -23.92
N TYR A 15 -3.22 17.09 -22.94
CA TYR A 15 -3.51 17.47 -21.58
C TYR A 15 -2.31 18.17 -20.93
N LEU A 16 -1.10 17.63 -21.13
CA LEU A 16 0.12 18.23 -20.63
C LEU A 16 0.39 19.60 -21.27
N LYS A 17 0.28 19.71 -22.61
CA LYS A 17 0.45 20.97 -23.34
C LYS A 17 -0.53 22.05 -22.86
N LYS A 18 -1.79 21.69 -22.63
CA LYS A 18 -2.81 22.61 -22.08
C LYS A 18 -2.52 23.04 -20.64
N GLY A 19 -1.89 22.18 -19.85
CA GLY A 19 -1.47 22.50 -18.48
C GLY A 19 -0.28 23.47 -18.48
N VAL A 20 0.78 23.12 -19.22
CA VAL A 20 2.01 23.93 -19.31
C VAL A 20 1.73 25.33 -19.87
N ALA A 21 0.88 25.45 -20.90
CA ALA A 21 0.53 26.75 -21.48
C ALA A 21 -0.21 27.70 -20.50
N LYS A 22 -0.70 27.20 -19.37
CA LYS A 22 -1.38 28.00 -18.33
C LYS A 22 -0.46 28.43 -17.20
N VAL A 23 0.75 27.88 -17.11
CA VAL A 23 1.73 28.20 -16.06
C VAL A 23 2.27 29.60 -16.30
N LYS A 24 2.29 30.41 -15.24
CA LYS A 24 2.82 31.77 -15.22
C LYS A 24 4.07 31.83 -14.34
N ASP A 25 4.88 32.87 -14.51
CA ASP A 25 6.10 33.06 -13.70
C ASP A 25 5.81 33.09 -12.19
N GLY A 26 4.66 33.65 -11.78
CA GLY A 26 4.23 33.64 -10.38
C GLY A 26 3.95 32.24 -9.81
N ASP A 27 3.60 31.27 -10.65
CA ASP A 27 3.36 29.89 -10.23
C ASP A 27 4.67 29.18 -9.83
N VAL A 28 5.81 29.61 -10.39
CA VAL A 28 7.14 29.12 -10.01
C VAL A 28 7.44 29.48 -8.55
N GLU A 29 7.16 30.72 -8.15
CA GLU A 29 7.33 31.19 -6.78
C GLU A 29 6.37 30.48 -5.82
N ILE A 30 5.14 30.21 -6.25
CA ILE A 30 4.16 29.45 -5.47
C ILE A 30 4.65 28.01 -5.26
N ALA A 31 5.17 27.35 -6.30
CA ALA A 31 5.71 26.00 -6.18
C ALA A 31 6.93 25.97 -5.22
N ALA A 32 7.87 26.91 -5.39
CA ALA A 32 9.05 27.02 -4.53
C ALA A 32 8.68 27.25 -3.06
N LYS A 33 7.74 28.16 -2.77
CA LYS A 33 7.27 28.44 -1.40
C LYS A 33 6.51 27.29 -0.74
N ASN A 34 5.97 26.36 -1.53
CA ASN A 34 5.21 25.22 -1.02
C ASN A 34 5.98 23.90 -1.13
N GLN A 35 7.32 23.95 -1.25
CA GLN A 35 8.18 22.76 -1.35
C GLN A 35 7.85 21.70 -0.29
N GLU A 36 7.79 22.08 0.99
CA GLU A 36 7.48 21.17 2.11
C GLU A 36 6.15 20.43 1.90
N LYS A 37 5.08 21.16 1.54
CA LYS A 37 3.77 20.54 1.28
C LYS A 37 3.76 19.62 0.06
N ILE A 38 4.60 19.92 -0.94
CA ILE A 38 4.75 19.08 -2.14
C ILE A 38 5.50 17.81 -1.76
N GLU A 39 6.58 17.92 -0.98
CA GLU A 39 7.33 16.79 -0.44
C GLU A 39 6.43 15.90 0.41
N ASP A 40 5.65 16.46 1.33
CA ASP A 40 4.68 15.70 2.14
C ASP A 40 3.71 14.88 1.29
N LYS A 41 3.19 15.48 0.20
CA LYS A 41 2.29 14.76 -0.72
C LYS A 41 2.99 13.63 -1.47
N ILE A 42 4.23 13.86 -1.91
CA ILE A 42 5.04 12.85 -2.60
C ILE A 42 5.41 11.71 -1.64
N VAL A 43 5.82 12.02 -0.41
CA VAL A 43 6.15 11.05 0.64
C VAL A 43 4.92 10.22 1.01
N ASN A 44 3.76 10.85 1.19
CA ASN A 44 2.51 10.13 1.46
C ASN A 44 2.11 9.22 0.30
N ALA A 45 2.18 9.71 -0.94
CA ALA A 45 1.85 8.91 -2.12
C ALA A 45 2.80 7.71 -2.32
N SER A 46 4.10 7.92 -2.12
CA SER A 46 5.10 6.85 -2.21
C SER A 46 4.93 5.80 -1.11
N THR A 47 4.60 6.24 0.11
CA THR A 47 4.28 5.37 1.25
C THR A 47 3.03 4.51 0.97
N LEU A 48 1.94 5.11 0.47
CA LEU A 48 0.74 4.36 0.06
C LEU A 48 1.03 3.32 -1.03
N ARG A 49 1.88 3.68 -2.01
CA ARG A 49 2.32 2.75 -3.05
C ARG A 49 3.11 1.59 -2.45
N LYS A 50 4.05 1.86 -1.54
CA LYS A 50 4.83 0.82 -0.84
C LYS A 50 3.91 -0.16 -0.11
N TYR A 51 2.94 0.33 0.66
CA TYR A 51 1.98 -0.53 1.36
C TYR A 51 1.08 -1.33 0.41
N THR A 52 0.68 -0.74 -0.71
CA THR A 52 -0.12 -1.44 -1.73
C THR A 52 0.67 -2.60 -2.34
N GLU A 53 1.94 -2.39 -2.70
CA GLU A 53 2.80 -3.45 -3.25
C GLU A 53 3.08 -4.55 -2.22
N LEU A 54 3.29 -4.18 -0.95
CA LEU A 54 3.43 -5.13 0.14
C LEU A 54 2.16 -5.98 0.34
N GLY A 55 0.98 -5.35 0.28
CA GLY A 55 -0.31 -6.04 0.34
C GLY A 55 -0.48 -7.05 -0.79
N LYS A 56 -0.12 -6.69 -2.03
CA LYS A 56 -0.12 -7.60 -3.18
C LYS A 56 0.83 -8.77 -2.98
N LEU A 57 2.04 -8.52 -2.47
CA LEU A 57 3.03 -9.55 -2.21
C LEU A 57 2.53 -10.57 -1.17
N MET A 58 2.00 -10.08 -0.04
CA MET A 58 1.39 -10.89 1.01
C MET A 58 0.24 -11.74 0.47
N PHE A 59 -0.65 -11.15 -0.33
CA PHE A 59 -1.77 -11.86 -0.96
C PHE A 59 -1.28 -12.92 -1.96
N GLY A 60 -0.23 -12.62 -2.72
CA GLY A 60 0.42 -13.57 -3.63
C GLY A 60 0.97 -14.78 -2.88
N MET A 61 1.76 -14.56 -1.82
CA MET A 61 2.31 -15.64 -1.00
C MET A 61 1.19 -16.52 -0.44
N LEU A 62 0.10 -15.92 0.06
CA LEU A 62 -1.04 -16.66 0.60
C LEU A 62 -1.72 -17.55 -0.47
N GLN A 63 -1.85 -17.06 -1.70
CA GLN A 63 -2.42 -17.84 -2.79
C GLN A 63 -1.53 -19.03 -3.16
N ASP A 64 -0.23 -18.84 -3.23
CA ASP A 64 0.71 -19.87 -3.65
C ASP A 64 0.98 -20.90 -2.55
N TYR A 65 0.91 -20.47 -1.29
CA TYR A 65 0.81 -21.37 -0.14
C TYR A 65 -0.46 -22.23 -0.23
N ARG A 66 -1.64 -21.62 -0.48
CA ARG A 66 -2.92 -22.34 -0.62
C ARG A 66 -2.93 -23.33 -1.77
N LYS A 67 -2.27 -23.02 -2.90
CA LYS A 67 -2.15 -23.91 -4.05
C LYS A 67 -1.18 -25.08 -3.80
N GLY A 68 -0.39 -25.01 -2.73
CA GLY A 68 0.67 -25.99 -2.48
C GLY A 68 1.79 -25.92 -3.52
N VAL A 69 2.17 -24.70 -3.95
CA VAL A 69 3.36 -24.49 -4.78
C VAL A 69 4.50 -23.85 -3.98
N TYR A 70 4.17 -23.11 -2.92
CA TYR A 70 5.15 -22.50 -2.01
C TYR A 70 4.91 -22.95 -0.56
N HIS A 71 5.76 -23.84 -0.05
CA HIS A 71 5.62 -24.43 1.30
C HIS A 71 6.78 -24.08 2.23
N SER A 72 7.84 -23.50 1.69
CA SER A 72 9.09 -23.17 2.41
C SER A 72 8.93 -21.90 3.25
N VAL A 73 7.89 -21.85 4.07
CA VAL A 73 7.53 -20.69 4.89
C VAL A 73 6.99 -21.13 6.25
N PRO A 74 7.43 -20.52 7.35
CA PRO A 74 6.88 -20.80 8.68
C PRO A 74 5.38 -20.55 8.75
N TRP A 75 4.64 -21.41 9.45
CA TRP A 75 3.20 -21.21 9.69
C TRP A 75 2.91 -19.86 10.34
N PHE A 76 3.78 -19.41 11.25
CA PHE A 76 3.68 -18.10 11.89
C PHE A 76 3.58 -16.94 10.89
N THR A 77 4.33 -17.02 9.78
CA THR A 77 4.32 -16.02 8.72
C THR A 77 3.00 -16.02 7.96
N ILE A 78 2.45 -17.21 7.65
CA ILE A 78 1.14 -17.35 7.02
C ILE A 78 0.03 -16.79 7.92
N ALA A 79 0.01 -17.17 9.19
CA ALA A 79 -0.96 -16.67 10.16
C ALA A 79 -0.88 -15.14 10.31
N SER A 80 0.33 -14.59 10.36
CA SER A 80 0.60 -13.15 10.43
C SER A 80 0.09 -12.39 9.21
N ILE A 81 0.30 -12.93 8.01
CA ILE A 81 -0.21 -12.37 6.75
C ILE A 81 -1.74 -12.37 6.74
N VAL A 82 -2.37 -13.48 7.13
CA VAL A 82 -3.83 -13.58 7.19
C VAL A 82 -4.39 -12.54 8.17
N PHE A 83 -3.80 -12.44 9.36
CA PHE A 83 -4.19 -11.44 10.36
C PHE A 83 -4.09 -10.01 9.81
N ALA A 84 -2.94 -9.64 9.20
CA ALA A 84 -2.73 -8.31 8.64
C ALA A 84 -3.72 -7.98 7.50
N LEU A 85 -4.00 -8.94 6.61
CA LEU A 85 -4.93 -8.73 5.49
C LEU A 85 -6.39 -8.62 5.97
N LEU A 86 -6.80 -9.42 6.95
CA LEU A 86 -8.14 -9.32 7.55
C LEU A 86 -8.30 -7.99 8.31
N TYR A 87 -7.25 -7.53 8.98
CA TYR A 87 -7.22 -6.23 9.65
C TYR A 87 -7.44 -5.08 8.67
N VAL A 88 -6.78 -5.13 7.50
CA VAL A 88 -6.99 -4.14 6.43
C VAL A 88 -8.40 -4.22 5.85
N LEU A 89 -8.99 -5.42 5.74
CA LEU A 89 -10.33 -5.61 5.19
C LEU A 89 -11.42 -5.06 6.12
N ASN A 90 -11.31 -5.35 7.41
CA ASN A 90 -12.27 -4.90 8.41
C ASN A 90 -11.58 -4.68 9.77
N PRO A 91 -11.02 -3.49 10.04
CA PRO A 91 -10.30 -3.22 11.28
C PRO A 91 -11.19 -3.34 12.53
N LEU A 92 -12.50 -3.17 12.38
CA LEU A 92 -13.45 -3.16 13.50
C LEU A 92 -13.95 -4.54 13.94
N ASP A 93 -13.68 -5.60 13.16
CA ASP A 93 -14.28 -6.94 13.37
C ASP A 93 -13.32 -7.93 14.03
N LEU A 94 -12.02 -7.66 14.01
CA LEU A 94 -11.00 -8.52 14.63
C LEU A 94 -10.78 -8.24 16.13
N MET A 95 -11.17 -7.05 16.60
CA MET A 95 -11.04 -6.65 18.01
C MET A 95 -12.37 -6.04 18.50
N PRO A 96 -13.26 -6.86 19.09
CA PRO A 96 -14.52 -6.38 19.67
C PRO A 96 -14.34 -5.46 20.89
N ASP A 97 -13.14 -5.43 21.48
CA ASP A 97 -12.82 -4.69 22.70
C ASP A 97 -11.86 -3.53 22.41
N PHE A 98 -12.40 -2.43 21.89
CA PHE A 98 -11.71 -1.14 21.91
C PHE A 98 -11.57 -0.73 23.39
N ILE A 99 -10.39 -0.87 24.00
CA ILE A 99 -10.18 -0.54 25.41
C ILE A 99 -10.52 0.94 25.63
N PRO A 100 -11.59 1.28 26.36
CA PRO A 100 -11.98 2.67 26.56
C PRO A 100 -10.89 3.40 27.38
N GLY A 101 -10.18 4.34 26.76
CA GLY A 101 -9.18 5.17 27.43
C GLY A 101 -7.72 5.04 26.93
N LEU A 102 -7.41 4.09 26.03
CA LEU A 102 -6.05 3.93 25.48
C LEU A 102 -5.84 4.43 24.04
N GLY A 103 -6.91 4.75 23.31
CA GLY A 103 -6.83 5.43 22.02
C GLY A 103 -6.23 4.59 20.86
N TYR A 104 -6.46 5.05 19.63
CA TYR A 104 -6.15 4.43 18.33
C TYR A 104 -4.65 4.19 18.01
N VAL A 105 -3.78 4.14 19.02
CA VAL A 105 -2.32 4.12 18.86
C VAL A 105 -1.77 2.71 18.56
N ASP A 106 -2.46 1.63 18.98
CA ASP A 106 -1.94 0.26 18.90
C ASP A 106 -2.06 -0.42 17.53
N ASP A 107 -2.93 0.06 16.64
CA ASP A 107 -3.31 -0.66 15.42
C ASP A 107 -2.24 -0.66 14.32
N PHE A 108 -1.62 0.50 14.08
CA PHE A 108 -0.51 0.61 13.12
C PHE A 108 0.80 0.06 13.68
N ALA A 109 0.96 0.06 15.00
CA ALA A 109 2.13 -0.49 15.67
C ALA A 109 2.18 -2.01 15.48
N ILE A 110 1.05 -2.70 15.68
CA ILE A 110 0.95 -4.15 15.45
C ILE A 110 1.27 -4.49 13.99
N LEU A 111 0.66 -3.79 13.02
CA LEU A 111 0.96 -4.02 11.60
C LEU A 111 2.46 -3.85 11.31
N THR A 112 3.07 -2.77 11.80
CA THR A 112 4.50 -2.47 11.59
C THR A 112 5.40 -3.54 12.20
N VAL A 113 5.06 -4.01 13.41
CA VAL A 113 5.80 -5.05 14.12
C VAL A 113 5.64 -6.40 13.41
N THR A 114 4.43 -6.78 13.03
CA THR A 114 4.16 -7.99 12.25
C THR A 114 4.94 -8.01 10.95
N LEU A 115 4.93 -6.88 10.21
CA LEU A 115 5.70 -6.73 8.97
C LEU A 115 7.19 -6.97 9.20
N ARG A 116 7.77 -6.44 10.28
CA ARG A 116 9.19 -6.66 10.62
C ARG A 116 9.50 -8.13 10.85
N PHE A 117 8.60 -8.90 11.46
CA PHE A 117 8.81 -10.32 11.69
C PHE A 117 8.74 -11.16 10.41
N ILE A 118 7.88 -10.78 9.46
CA ILE A 118 7.67 -11.55 8.22
C ILE A 118 8.47 -11.04 7.02
N GLU A 119 9.14 -9.89 7.14
CA GLU A 119 9.88 -9.22 6.06
C GLU A 119 10.89 -10.16 5.40
N THR A 120 11.66 -10.91 6.20
CA THR A 120 12.66 -11.86 5.69
C THR A 120 12.02 -12.98 4.86
N ASP A 121 10.84 -13.47 5.26
CA ASP A 121 10.16 -14.52 4.52
C ASP A 121 9.46 -13.99 3.26
N LEU A 122 8.98 -12.74 3.28
CA LEU A 122 8.47 -12.05 2.10
C LEU A 122 9.58 -11.84 1.06
N HIS A 123 10.81 -11.53 1.49
CA HIS A 123 11.96 -11.45 0.60
C HIS A 123 12.27 -12.80 -0.06
N LYS A 124 12.35 -13.89 0.71
CA LYS A 124 12.57 -15.24 0.15
C LYS A 124 11.49 -15.63 -0.87
N TYR A 125 10.24 -15.29 -0.60
CA TYR A 125 9.15 -15.54 -1.53
C TYR A 125 9.27 -14.72 -2.81
N LEU A 126 9.70 -13.45 -2.70
CA LEU A 126 9.96 -12.61 -3.86
C LEU A 126 11.11 -13.18 -4.71
N ASP A 127 12.21 -13.60 -4.07
CA ASP A 127 13.34 -14.22 -4.75
C ASP A 127 12.91 -15.49 -5.50
N TRP A 128 12.16 -16.36 -4.82
CA TRP A 128 11.57 -17.56 -5.45
C TRP A 128 10.68 -17.21 -6.66
N LYS A 129 9.88 -16.14 -6.58
CA LYS A 129 9.07 -15.67 -7.71
C LYS A 129 9.87 -15.13 -8.89
N LEU A 130 11.05 -14.56 -8.62
CA LEU A 130 11.95 -14.09 -9.67
C LEU A 130 12.71 -15.26 -10.32
N GLU A 131 12.98 -16.33 -9.58
CA GLU A 131 13.60 -17.55 -10.10
C GLU A 131 12.65 -18.44 -10.92
N GLU A 132 11.33 -18.38 -10.65
CA GLU A 132 10.30 -19.10 -11.43
C GLU A 132 9.95 -18.47 -12.79
N ASN A 133 10.49 -17.29 -13.12
CA ASN A 133 10.28 -16.60 -14.41
C ASN A 133 11.47 -16.75 -15.36
#